data_AF-A0A8S9WEP7-F1
#
_entry.id   AF-A0A8S9WEP7-F1
#
_cell.length_a   1.000
_cell.length_b   1.000
_cell.length_c   1.000
_cell.angle_alpha   90.00
_cell.angle_beta   90.00
_cell.angle_gamma   90.00
#
_symmetry.space_group_name_H-M   'P 1'
#
loop_
_entity.id
_entity.type
_entity.pdbx_description
1 polymer ?
#
loop_
_entity_poly.entity_id
_entity_poly.type
_entity_poly.pdbx_seq_one_letter_code
_entity_poly.pdbx_strand_id
1 'polypeptide(L)'
;MIPSREIREKARECGVPETTVERDYAQNWLLKYIPTKNMILKGGTGIRKLYIANYRFSDDLDFTLLEDLEKKDLEDEISNAVKDAKEENGIKFDDRTQKNADNQDF
;
A
#
# COMPACT_ATOMS: atom_id res chain seq x y z
N MET A 1 11.87 -11.90 3.35
CA MET A 1 10.73 -12.31 2.49
C MET A 1 9.94 -13.41 3.19
N ILE A 2 8.61 -13.32 3.24
CA ILE A 2 7.75 -14.33 3.86
C ILE A 2 7.79 -15.65 3.05
N PRO A 3 7.92 -16.84 3.68
CA PRO A 3 7.92 -18.10 2.96
C PRO A 3 6.59 -18.38 2.25
N SER A 4 6.64 -18.98 1.06
CA SER A 4 5.42 -19.32 0.30
C SER A 4 4.47 -20.27 1.06
N ARG A 5 5.00 -21.04 2.02
CA ARG A 5 4.17 -21.87 2.91
C ARG A 5 3.25 -21.00 3.78
N GLU A 6 3.77 -19.94 4.37
CA GLU A 6 2.99 -19.04 5.22
C GLU A 6 1.95 -18.25 4.41
N ILE A 7 2.31 -17.82 3.19
CA ILE A 7 1.36 -17.22 2.24
C ILE A 7 0.20 -18.18 1.97
N ARG A 8 0.49 -19.45 1.64
CA ARG A 8 -0.55 -20.48 1.40
C ARG A 8 -1.44 -20.72 2.60
N GLU A 9 -0.85 -20.82 3.79
CA GLU A 9 -1.58 -21.05 5.03
C GLU A 9 -2.54 -19.90 5.31
N LYS A 10 -2.06 -18.65 5.18
CA LYS A 10 -2.91 -17.47 5.35
C LYS A 10 -3.97 -17.32 4.27
N ALA A 11 -3.66 -17.65 3.02
CA ALA A 11 -4.62 -17.60 1.91
C ALA A 11 -5.79 -18.57 2.17
N ARG A 12 -5.47 -19.79 2.64
CA ARG A 12 -6.47 -20.79 3.03
C ARG A 12 -7.30 -20.37 4.23
N GLU A 13 -6.65 -19.87 5.28
CA GLU A 13 -7.32 -19.38 6.50
C GLU A 13 -8.32 -18.26 6.17
N CYS A 14 -7.94 -17.33 5.30
CA CYS A 14 -8.78 -16.22 4.88
C CYS A 14 -9.75 -16.54 3.74
N GLY A 15 -9.66 -17.71 3.10
CA GLY A 15 -10.50 -18.10 1.97
C GLY A 15 -10.28 -17.25 0.72
N VAL A 16 -9.04 -16.79 0.46
CA VAL A 16 -8.69 -15.91 -0.67
C VAL A 16 -7.53 -16.49 -1.49
N PRO A 17 -7.30 -16.01 -2.72
CA PRO A 17 -6.10 -16.36 -3.49
C PRO A 17 -4.79 -16.00 -2.78
N GLU A 18 -3.72 -16.75 -3.03
CA GLU A 18 -2.38 -16.45 -2.50
C GLU A 18 -1.93 -15.02 -2.87
N THR A 19 -2.22 -14.59 -4.09
CA THR A 19 -1.89 -13.25 -4.62
C THR A 19 -2.52 -12.12 -3.80
N THR A 20 -3.68 -12.36 -3.18
CA THR A 20 -4.33 -11.39 -2.30
C THR A 20 -3.54 -11.19 -1.01
N VAL A 21 -2.98 -12.28 -0.45
CA VAL A 21 -2.12 -12.22 0.74
C VAL A 21 -0.75 -11.62 0.40
N GLU A 22 -0.18 -11.98 -0.75
CA GLU A 22 1.08 -11.40 -1.23
C GLU A 22 0.96 -9.87 -1.41
N ARG A 23 -0.15 -9.41 -1.98
CA ARG A 23 -0.43 -7.98 -2.15
C ARG A 23 -0.63 -7.27 -0.81
N ASP A 24 -1.41 -7.84 0.10
CA ASP A 24 -1.62 -7.30 1.45
C ASP A 24 -0.28 -7.18 2.22
N TYR A 25 0.62 -8.15 2.03
CA TYR A 25 1.97 -8.14 2.58
C TYR A 25 2.82 -7.02 1.94
N ALA A 26 2.80 -6.87 0.62
CA ALA A 26 3.52 -5.80 -0.08
C ALA A 26 3.03 -4.39 0.33
N GLN A 27 1.71 -4.21 0.50
CA GLN A 27 1.13 -2.96 1.00
C GLN A 27 1.65 -2.60 2.40
N ASN A 28 1.81 -3.57 3.31
CA ASN A 28 2.35 -3.30 4.65
C ASN A 28 3.77 -2.74 4.60
N TRP A 29 4.58 -3.24 3.66
CA TRP A 29 5.92 -2.71 3.47
C TRP A 29 5.92 -1.29 2.93
N LEU A 30 5.04 -0.97 1.98
CA LEU A 30 4.92 0.39 1.49
C LEU A 30 4.42 1.34 2.59
N LEU A 31 3.41 0.92 3.36
CA LEU A 31 2.87 1.68 4.49
C LEU A 31 3.90 1.95 5.60
N LYS A 32 4.92 1.10 5.73
CA LYS A 32 6.02 1.32 6.68
C LYS A 32 6.85 2.56 6.35
N TYR A 33 6.99 2.92 5.08
CA TYR A 33 7.85 4.03 4.63
C TYR A 33 7.09 5.24 4.10
N ILE A 34 5.79 5.13 3.81
CA ILE A 34 4.99 6.31 3.47
C ILE A 34 5.01 7.28 4.66
N PRO A 35 5.34 8.57 4.44
CA PRO A 35 5.41 9.54 5.50
C PRO A 35 4.05 9.76 6.16
N THR A 36 4.02 9.71 7.49
CA THR A 36 2.79 9.85 8.28
C THR A 36 2.50 11.28 8.71
N LYS A 37 3.45 12.21 8.52
CA LYS A 37 3.34 13.57 9.03
C LYS A 37 2.27 14.40 8.31
N ASN A 38 2.16 14.24 7.00
CA ASN A 38 1.32 15.08 6.14
C ASN A 38 0.18 14.29 5.49
N MET A 39 0.02 13.01 5.80
CA MET A 39 -0.92 12.10 5.11
C MET A 39 -1.65 11.19 6.11
N ILE A 40 -2.95 10.99 5.90
CA ILE A 40 -3.75 10.01 6.64
C ILE A 40 -4.25 8.92 5.69
N LEU A 41 -4.05 7.65 6.07
CA LEU A 41 -4.62 6.50 5.38
C LEU A 41 -6.13 6.42 5.62
N LYS A 42 -6.91 6.27 4.55
CA LYS A 42 -8.36 6.09 4.56
C LYS A 42 -8.79 4.88 3.72
N GLY A 43 -10.08 4.79 3.44
CA GLY A 43 -10.65 3.79 2.54
C GLY A 43 -10.68 2.38 3.13
N GLY A 44 -10.89 1.39 2.26
CA GLY A 44 -11.05 -0.01 2.65
C GLY A 44 -9.81 -0.58 3.35
N THR A 45 -8.62 -0.16 2.92
CA THR A 45 -7.36 -0.61 3.51
C THR A 45 -7.16 -0.02 4.92
N GLY A 46 -7.47 1.27 5.13
CA GLY A 46 -7.47 1.86 6.47
C GLY A 46 -8.38 1.12 7.45
N ILE A 47 -9.61 0.80 7.03
CA ILE A 47 -10.57 0.03 7.85
C ILE A 47 -10.00 -1.33 8.24
N ARG A 48 -9.46 -2.07 7.26
CA ARG A 48 -8.89 -3.41 7.47
C ARG A 48 -7.67 -3.41 8.40
N LYS A 49 -6.77 -2.45 8.23
CA LYS A 49 -5.47 -2.45 8.91
C LYS A 49 -5.53 -1.85 10.32
N LEU A 50 -6.45 -0.91 10.57
CA LEU A 50 -6.45 -0.12 11.82
C LEU A 50 -7.68 -0.34 12.71
N TYR A 51 -8.83 -0.74 12.16
CA TYR A 51 -10.10 -0.69 12.90
C TYR A 51 -10.78 -2.04 13.08
N ILE A 52 -10.84 -2.87 12.03
CA ILE A 52 -11.64 -4.10 12.03
C ILE A 52 -10.76 -5.28 11.64
N ALA A 53 -10.44 -6.13 12.63
CA ALA A 53 -9.78 -7.40 12.38
C ALA A 53 -10.63 -8.28 11.44
N ASN A 54 -9.97 -8.97 10.50
CA ASN A 54 -10.62 -9.84 9.50
C ASN A 54 -11.60 -9.14 8.55
N TYR A 55 -11.52 -7.81 8.39
CA TYR A 55 -12.25 -7.11 7.34
C TYR A 55 -11.78 -7.57 5.94
N ARG A 56 -12.60 -7.34 4.90
CA ARG A 56 -12.27 -7.74 3.53
C ARG A 56 -10.92 -7.17 3.07
N PHE A 57 -10.21 -7.89 2.22
CA PHE A 57 -9.02 -7.37 1.55
C PHE A 57 -9.39 -6.19 0.64
N SER A 58 -8.43 -5.27 0.48
CA SER A 58 -8.56 -4.07 -0.32
C SER A 58 -7.25 -3.84 -1.05
N ASP A 59 -7.32 -3.49 -2.32
CA ASP A 59 -6.16 -3.41 -3.20
C ASP A 59 -5.53 -2.01 -3.22
N ASP A 60 -6.35 -0.99 -2.95
CA ASP A 60 -5.95 0.41 -3.06
C ASP A 60 -5.41 0.96 -1.73
N LEU A 61 -4.45 1.88 -1.80
CA LEU A 61 -4.01 2.69 -0.67
C LEU A 61 -4.49 4.13 -0.86
N ASP A 62 -5.57 4.48 -0.19
CA ASP A 62 -6.15 5.82 -0.25
C ASP A 62 -5.59 6.71 0.85
N PHE A 63 -5.05 7.87 0.48
CA PHE A 63 -4.59 8.85 1.44
C PHE A 63 -5.35 10.17 1.32
N THR A 64 -5.32 10.96 2.39
CA THR A 64 -5.72 12.37 2.38
C THR A 64 -4.59 13.19 2.94
N LEU A 65 -4.20 14.24 2.22
CA LEU A 65 -3.20 15.19 2.69
C LEU A 65 -3.79 16.06 3.81
N LEU A 66 -3.00 16.30 4.84
CA LEU A 66 -3.37 17.17 5.97
C LEU A 66 -2.94 18.63 5.75
N GLU A 67 -1.96 18.82 4.89
CA GLU A 67 -1.39 20.11 4.53
C GLU A 67 -1.19 20.12 3.01
N ASP A 68 -1.17 21.31 2.42
CA ASP A 68 -0.86 21.45 1.00
C ASP A 68 0.60 21.03 0.78
N LEU A 69 0.80 20.07 -0.13
CA LEU A 69 2.10 19.58 -0.52
C LEU A 69 2.25 19.78 -2.03
N GLU A 70 3.38 20.35 -2.44
CA GLU A 70 3.70 20.46 -3.87
C GLU A 70 3.73 19.06 -4.47
N LYS A 71 3.17 18.92 -5.68
CA LYS A 71 3.07 17.61 -6.35
C LYS A 71 4.43 16.91 -6.45
N LYS A 72 5.49 17.68 -6.69
CA LYS A 72 6.85 17.14 -6.80
C LYS A 72 7.34 16.56 -5.48
N ASP A 73 7.09 17.24 -4.37
CA ASP A 73 7.50 16.77 -3.05
C ASP A 73 6.75 15.48 -2.69
N LEU A 74 5.46 15.39 -3.04
CA LEU A 74 4.68 14.16 -2.88
C LEU A 74 5.23 13.00 -3.74
N GLU A 75 5.56 13.27 -5.01
CA GLU A 75 6.16 12.28 -5.91
C GLU A 75 7.52 11.79 -5.37
N ASP A 76 8.36 12.70 -4.85
CA ASP A 76 9.66 12.38 -4.25
C ASP A 76 9.49 11.56 -2.96
N GLU A 77 8.55 11.91 -2.08
CA GLU A 77 8.23 11.16 -0.86
C GLU A 77 7.76 9.73 -1.17
N ILE A 78 6.84 9.56 -2.12
CA ILE A 78 6.35 8.23 -2.52
C ILE A 78 7.46 7.41 -3.17
N SER A 79 8.27 8.03 -4.05
CA SER A 79 9.39 7.36 -4.71
C SER A 79 10.43 6.85 -3.71
N ASN A 80 10.75 7.66 -2.70
CA ASN A 80 11.64 7.25 -1.61
C ASN A 80 11.05 6.08 -0.81
N ALA A 81 9.75 6.13 -0.48
CA ALA A 81 9.09 5.04 0.24
C ALA A 81 9.13 3.70 -0.54
N VAL A 82 8.93 3.74 -1.85
CA VAL A 82 9.03 2.55 -2.72
C VAL A 82 10.46 2.00 -2.75
N LYS A 83 11.46 2.90 -2.86
CA LYS A 83 12.87 2.52 -2.84
C LYS A 83 13.26 1.86 -1.52
N ASP A 84 12.91 2.46 -0.39
CA ASP A 84 13.23 1.94 0.93
C ASP A 84 12.54 0.59 1.18
N ALA A 85 11.28 0.44 0.75
CA ALA A 85 10.57 -0.83 0.80
C ALA A 85 11.32 -1.92 0.01
N LYS A 86 11.76 -1.61 -1.21
CA LYS A 86 12.50 -2.53 -2.09
C LYS A 86 13.83 -2.96 -1.49
N GLU A 87 14.59 -2.03 -0.90
CA GLU A 87 15.90 -2.30 -0.30
C GLU A 87 15.79 -3.24 0.92
N GLU A 88 14.77 -3.10 1.76
CA GLU A 88 14.68 -3.91 3.00
C GLU A 88 14.06 -5.29 2.78
N ASN A 89 13.11 -5.45 1.86
CA ASN A 89 12.30 -6.68 1.77
C ASN A 89 12.57 -7.56 0.53
N GLY A 90 13.30 -7.05 -0.47
CA GLY A 90 13.62 -7.75 -1.72
C GLY A 90 12.43 -7.94 -2.68
N ILE A 91 11.27 -7.36 -2.40
CA ILE A 91 10.10 -7.32 -3.29
C ILE A 91 10.45 -6.42 -4.48
N LYS A 92 10.20 -6.94 -5.69
CA LYS A 92 10.35 -6.15 -6.91
C LYS A 92 9.12 -5.27 -7.08
N PHE A 93 9.21 -4.04 -6.59
CA PHE A 93 8.30 -2.98 -7.02
C PHE A 93 8.70 -2.53 -8.43
N ASP A 94 7.69 -2.31 -9.26
CA ASP A 94 7.83 -1.72 -10.58
C ASP A 94 7.69 -0.20 -10.43
N ASP A 95 8.70 0.54 -10.89
CA ASP A 95 8.79 2.00 -10.67
C ASP A 95 7.96 2.79 -11.71
N ARG A 96 7.11 2.10 -12.50
CA ARG A 96 6.21 2.74 -13.46
C ARG A 96 5.10 3.50 -12.75
N THR A 97 5.21 4.81 -12.71
CA THR A 97 4.10 5.70 -12.35
C THR A 97 3.15 5.87 -13.56
N GLN A 98 1.96 5.30 -13.48
CA GLN A 98 0.87 5.68 -14.39
C GLN A 98 0.16 6.90 -13.81
N LYS A 99 0.26 8.02 -14.51
CA LYS A 99 -0.52 9.22 -14.21
C LYS A 99 -1.95 8.98 -14.69
N ASN A 100 -2.81 8.45 -13.82
CA ASN A 100 -4.24 8.53 -14.07
C ASN A 100 -4.65 9.99 -13.82
N ALA A 101 -4.70 10.77 -14.89
CA ALA A 101 -5.42 12.03 -14.90
C ALA A 101 -6.92 11.68 -14.90
N ASP A 102 -7.46 11.31 -13.74
CA ASP A 102 -8.90 11.23 -13.60
C ASP A 102 -9.45 12.66 -13.58
N ASN A 103 -10.10 12.98 -14.70
CA ASN A 103 -10.91 14.14 -15.02
C ASN A 103 -11.47 14.89 -13.80
N GLN A 104 -11.02 16.13 -13.62
CA GLN A 104 -11.91 17.19 -13.14
C GLN A 104 -12.41 17.95 -14.35
N ASP A 105 -13.52 17.49 -14.91
CA ASP A 105 -14.46 18.34 -15.63
C ASP A 105 -15.84 18.11 -15.00
N PHE A 106 -16.39 19.22 -14.47
CA PHE A 106 -17.68 19.47 -13.81
C PHE A 106 -17.78 19.26 -12.30
#